data_AF-A0A5N5DVV8-F1
#
_entry.id   AF-A0A5N5DVV8-F1
#
_cell.length_a   1.000
_cell.length_b   1.000
_cell.length_c   1.000
_cell.angle_alpha   90.00
_cell.angle_beta   90.00
_cell.angle_gamma   90.00
#
_symmetry.space_group_name_H-M   'P 1'
#
loop_
_entity.id
_entity.type
_entity.pdbx_description
1 polymer ?
#
loop_
_entity_poly.entity_id
_entity_poly.type
_entity_poly.pdbx_seq_one_letter_code
_entity_poly.pdbx_strand_id
1 'polypeptide(L)'
;MTTVEVPHSSRSAVLTVSGVIEETSDARSLVFEIPAELKDKFDYKPGQFLTLRIPSDQTGSVARCYSLASSPFTDDAPKVTVKRTVDGYGSNW
;
A
#
# COMPACT_ATOMS: atom_id res chain seq x y z
N MET A 1 10.80 -5.61 15.32
CA MET A 1 10.45 -5.32 13.93
C MET A 1 11.62 -4.59 13.31
N THR A 2 12.27 -5.16 12.31
CA THR A 2 13.44 -4.57 11.67
C THR A 2 12.97 -3.55 10.64
N THR A 3 13.09 -2.27 10.94
CA THR A 3 12.83 -1.21 9.96
C THR A 3 13.90 -1.30 8.89
N VAL A 4 13.53 -1.77 7.69
CA VAL A 4 14.40 -1.70 6.53
C VAL A 4 14.45 -0.23 6.13
N GLU A 5 15.64 0.37 6.15
CA GLU A 5 15.83 1.75 5.72
C GLU A 5 15.71 1.81 4.18
N VAL A 6 14.48 1.97 3.70
CA VAL A 6 14.19 2.05 2.26
C VAL A 6 14.42 3.50 1.81
N PRO A 7 15.28 3.77 0.82
CA PRO A 7 15.46 5.11 0.29
C PRO A 7 14.12 5.67 -0.18
N HIS A 8 13.69 6.79 0.36
CA HIS A 8 12.44 7.44 -0.04
C HIS A 8 12.68 8.93 -0.27
N SER A 9 11.93 9.52 -1.20
CA SER A 9 11.97 10.96 -1.45
C SER A 9 11.07 11.71 -0.46
N SER A 10 11.20 13.04 -0.38
CA SER A 10 10.31 13.91 0.40
C SER A 10 8.82 13.82 -0.02
N ARG A 11 8.53 13.25 -1.20
CA ARG A 11 7.17 13.03 -1.73
C ARG A 11 6.62 11.62 -1.47
N SER A 12 7.33 10.78 -0.74
CA SER A 12 6.94 9.41 -0.40
C SER A 12 7.08 9.16 1.09
N ALA A 13 6.26 8.28 1.64
CA ALA A 13 6.33 7.85 3.03
C ALA A 13 6.56 6.33 3.09
N VAL A 14 7.32 5.89 4.08
CA VAL A 14 7.41 4.47 4.45
C VAL A 14 6.34 4.21 5.50
N LEU A 15 5.48 3.22 5.24
CA LEU A 15 4.41 2.82 6.15
C LEU A 15 4.60 1.36 6.55
N THR A 16 4.15 1.03 7.76
CA THR A 16 4.09 -0.35 8.22
C THR A 16 2.81 -0.99 7.69
N VAL A 17 2.92 -2.20 7.13
CA VAL A 17 1.75 -3.05 6.89
C VAL A 17 1.39 -3.69 8.22
N SER A 18 0.34 -3.19 8.87
CA SER A 18 -0.13 -3.68 10.18
C SER A 18 -1.02 -4.91 10.07
N GLY A 19 -1.55 -5.18 8.88
CA GLY A 19 -2.39 -6.35 8.65
C GLY A 19 -2.44 -6.77 7.18
N VAL A 20 -2.63 -8.06 6.96
CA VAL A 20 -2.90 -8.67 5.66
C VAL A 20 -4.17 -9.49 5.79
N ILE A 21 -5.19 -9.14 5.01
CA ILE A 21 -6.49 -9.82 5.00
C ILE A 21 -6.59 -10.69 3.75
N GLU A 22 -6.99 -11.94 3.92
CA GLU A 22 -7.28 -12.84 2.81
C GLU A 22 -8.71 -12.64 2.31
N GLU A 23 -8.86 -11.98 1.16
CA GLU A 23 -10.19 -11.73 0.57
C GLU A 23 -10.66 -12.92 -0.27
N THR A 24 -9.75 -13.50 -1.07
CA THR A 24 -10.01 -14.66 -1.95
C THR A 24 -8.74 -15.52 -2.08
N SER A 25 -8.74 -16.57 -2.91
CA SER A 25 -7.52 -17.31 -3.25
C SER A 25 -6.45 -16.48 -3.97
N ASP A 26 -6.84 -15.40 -4.65
CA ASP A 26 -5.97 -14.57 -5.50
C ASP A 26 -5.91 -13.09 -5.09
N ALA A 27 -6.65 -12.67 -4.07
CA ALA A 27 -6.66 -11.30 -3.60
C ALA A 27 -6.33 -11.19 -2.10
N ARG A 28 -5.55 -10.16 -1.77
CA ARG A 28 -5.18 -9.79 -0.40
C ARG A 28 -5.40 -8.30 -0.19
N SER A 29 -5.91 -7.91 0.97
CA SER A 29 -5.94 -6.50 1.39
C SER A 29 -4.78 -6.21 2.33
N LEU A 30 -4.02 -5.15 2.05
CA LEU A 30 -2.92 -4.66 2.87
C LEU A 30 -3.42 -3.46 3.69
N VAL A 31 -3.36 -3.57 5.01
CA VAL A 31 -3.76 -2.50 5.94
C VAL A 31 -2.51 -1.74 6.36
N PHE A 32 -2.55 -0.41 6.27
CA PHE A 32 -1.40 0.44 6.61
C PHE A 32 -1.59 1.13 7.94
N GLU A 33 -0.57 1.05 8.79
CA GLU A 33 -0.46 1.92 9.96
C GLU A 33 0.04 3.30 9.52
N ILE A 34 -0.73 4.33 9.85
CA ILE A 34 -0.36 5.73 9.55
C ILE A 34 0.22 6.37 10.82
N PRO A 35 1.53 6.68 10.84
CA PRO A 35 2.14 7.43 11.92
C PRO A 35 1.42 8.77 12.18
N ALA A 36 1.40 9.21 13.43
CA ALA A 36 0.66 10.40 13.84
C ALA A 36 1.06 11.66 13.05
N GLU A 37 2.35 11.81 12.75
CA GLU A 37 2.94 12.89 11.98
C GLU A 37 2.57 12.89 10.49
N LEU A 38 2.00 11.80 9.98
CA LEU A 38 1.56 11.67 8.59
C LEU A 38 0.05 11.71 8.45
N LYS A 39 -0.74 11.78 9.53
CA LYS A 39 -2.21 11.74 9.47
C LYS A 39 -2.80 12.72 8.45
N ASP A 40 -2.37 13.97 8.45
CA ASP A 40 -2.88 15.00 7.52
C ASP A 40 -2.58 14.66 6.05
N LYS A 41 -1.49 13.95 5.76
CA LYS A 41 -1.15 13.52 4.39
C LYS A 41 -2.02 12.35 3.91
N PHE A 42 -2.60 11.59 4.84
CA PHE A 42 -3.45 10.44 4.56
C PHE A 42 -4.93 10.71 4.91
N ASP A 43 -5.34 11.98 5.06
CA ASP A 43 -6.75 12.39 5.08
C ASP A 43 -7.33 12.36 3.65
N TYR A 44 -7.56 11.15 3.15
CA TYR A 44 -7.95 10.91 1.77
C TYR A 44 -9.46 11.03 1.53
N LYS A 45 -9.83 11.28 0.28
CA LYS A 45 -11.22 11.32 -0.20
C LYS A 45 -11.58 10.01 -0.92
N PRO A 46 -12.87 9.63 -0.92
CA PRO A 46 -13.35 8.50 -1.71
C PRO A 46 -12.91 8.58 -3.17
N GLY A 47 -12.46 7.46 -3.73
CA GLY A 47 -11.99 7.36 -5.11
C GLY A 47 -10.50 7.67 -5.33
N GLN A 48 -9.76 8.05 -4.29
CA GLN A 48 -8.31 8.20 -4.37
C GLN A 48 -7.56 6.86 -4.32
N PHE A 49 -6.27 6.89 -4.68
CA PHE A 49 -5.40 5.72 -4.75
C PHE A 49 -4.04 6.02 -4.11
N LEU A 50 -3.34 4.95 -3.73
CA LEU A 50 -1.93 4.99 -3.34
C LEU A 50 -1.05 4.47 -4.47
N THR A 51 0.10 5.12 -4.67
CA THR A 51 1.17 4.58 -5.52
C THR A 51 2.14 3.83 -4.64
N LEU A 52 2.13 2.50 -4.72
CA LEU A 52 3.06 1.65 -4.01
C LEU A 52 4.34 1.47 -4.83
N ARG A 53 5.48 1.53 -4.13
CA ARG A 53 6.79 1.19 -4.68
C ARG A 53 7.10 -0.26 -4.32
N ILE A 54 7.06 -1.12 -5.33
CA ILE A 54 7.28 -2.56 -5.20
C ILE A 54 8.75 -2.84 -5.59
N PRO A 55 9.53 -3.55 -4.77
CA PRO A 55 10.89 -3.96 -5.14
C PRO A 55 10.92 -4.75 -6.44
N SER A 56 12.01 -4.61 -7.21
CA SER A 56 12.19 -5.35 -8.47
C SER A 56 13.66 -5.63 -8.75
N ASP A 57 13.95 -6.86 -9.15
CA ASP A 57 15.30 -7.26 -9.58
C ASP A 57 15.68 -6.70 -10.96
N GLN A 58 14.72 -6.27 -11.77
CA GLN A 58 14.98 -5.75 -13.13
C GLN A 58 15.25 -4.25 -13.16
N THR A 59 14.50 -3.47 -12.36
CA THR A 59 14.54 -2.00 -12.39
C THR A 59 14.87 -1.38 -11.03
N GLY A 60 15.23 -2.19 -10.03
CA GLY A 60 15.37 -1.81 -8.62
C GLY A 60 14.01 -1.67 -7.92
N SER A 61 13.04 -1.00 -8.56
CA SER A 61 11.65 -0.94 -8.10
C SER A 61 10.68 -0.57 -9.21
N VAL A 62 9.39 -0.82 -8.98
CA VAL A 62 8.29 -0.44 -9.86
C VAL A 62 7.17 0.26 -9.08
N ALA A 63 6.57 1.28 -9.69
CA ALA A 63 5.41 1.96 -9.13
C ALA A 63 4.10 1.31 -9.63
N ARG A 64 3.15 1.06 -8.73
CA ARG A 64 1.80 0.58 -9.05
C ARG A 64 0.75 1.32 -8.23
N CYS A 65 -0.33 1.70 -8.92
CA CYS A 65 -1.46 2.39 -8.30
C CYS A 65 -2.49 1.38 -7.81
N TYR A 66 -2.93 1.53 -6.57
CA TYR A 66 -4.04 0.76 -6.01
C TYR A 66 -5.04 1.71 -5.35
N SER A 67 -6.30 1.60 -5.73
CA SER A 67 -7.39 2.35 -5.11
C SER A 67 -7.52 1.99 -3.64
N LEU A 68 -7.82 2.98 -2.81
CA LEU A 68 -8.12 2.75 -1.40
C LEU A 68 -9.42 1.96 -1.29
N ALA A 69 -9.35 0.81 -0.62
CA ALA A 69 -10.44 -0.13 -0.42
C ALA A 69 -11.07 0.00 0.99
N SER A 70 -10.83 1.13 1.65
CA SER A 70 -11.39 1.54 2.94
C SER A 70 -12.12 2.88 2.81
N SER A 71 -13.07 3.12 3.69
CA SER A 71 -13.78 4.37 3.88
C SER A 71 -13.02 5.29 4.85
N PRO A 72 -12.67 6.52 4.45
CA PRO A 72 -12.00 7.47 5.34
C PRO A 72 -12.92 7.97 6.47
N PHE A 73 -14.22 7.68 6.38
CA PHE A 73 -15.22 8.13 7.35
C PHE A 73 -15.58 7.07 8.39
N THR A 74 -15.29 5.80 8.13
CA THR A 74 -15.81 4.69 8.94
C THR A 74 -14.81 3.59 9.25
N ASP A 75 -13.72 3.46 8.47
CA ASP A 75 -12.68 2.45 8.74
C ASP A 75 -11.53 3.06 9.54
N ASP A 76 -10.96 2.27 10.45
CA ASP A 76 -9.90 2.74 11.36
C ASP A 76 -8.56 2.99 10.68
N ALA A 77 -8.30 2.33 9.54
CA ALA A 77 -7.03 2.39 8.85
C ALA A 77 -7.19 2.29 7.32
N PRO A 78 -6.36 3.00 6.54
CA PRO A 78 -6.36 2.89 5.09
C PRO A 78 -5.89 1.49 4.67
N LYS A 79 -6.56 0.93 3.66
CA LYS A 79 -6.15 -0.33 3.04
C LYS A 79 -6.25 -0.28 1.53
N VAL A 80 -5.47 -1.12 0.87
CA VAL A 80 -5.61 -1.39 -0.58
C VAL A 80 -5.79 -2.88 -0.80
N THR A 81 -6.61 -3.25 -1.77
CA THR A 81 -6.77 -4.65 -2.18
C THR A 81 -5.97 -4.91 -3.44
N VAL A 82 -5.08 -5.91 -3.38
CA VAL A 82 -4.25 -6.35 -4.49
C VAL A 82 -4.75 -7.71 -4.94
N LYS A 83 -5.08 -7.81 -6.23
CA LYS A 83 -5.38 -9.07 -6.89
C LYS A 83 -4.16 -9.50 -7.72
N ARG A 84 -3.72 -10.74 -7.53
CA ARG A 84 -2.71 -11.38 -8.39
C ARG A 84 -3.25 -11.51 -9.81
N THR A 85 -2.47 -11.06 -10.76
CA THR A 85 -2.78 -11.21 -12.19
C THR A 85 -1.81 -12.23 -12.75
N VAL A 86 -2.28 -13.13 -13.62
CA VAL A 86 -1.39 -14.02 -14.38
C VAL A 86 -0.33 -13.16 -15.08
N ASP A 87 0.94 -13.49 -14.88
CA ASP A 87 2.12 -12.75 -15.36
C ASP A 87 2.21 -11.27 -14.90
N GLY A 88 1.45 -10.90 -13.87
CA GLY A 88 1.43 -9.57 -13.27
C GLY A 88 2.76 -9.22 -12.61
N TYR A 89 3.46 -8.23 -13.17
CA TYR A 89 4.79 -7.83 -12.70
C TYR A 89 4.82 -7.30 -11.25
N GLY A 90 3.80 -6.52 -10.86
CA GLY A 90 3.73 -5.94 -9.51
C GLY A 90 2.90 -6.74 -8.53
N SER A 91 1.76 -7.29 -8.97
CA SER A 91 0.80 -7.94 -8.06
C SER A 91 1.24 -9.33 -7.57
N ASN A 92 2.28 -9.92 -8.17
CA ASN A 92 2.82 -11.23 -7.78
C ASN A 92 4.09 -11.16 -6.93
N TRP A 93 4.58 -9.95 -6.62
CA TRP A 93 5.65 -9.75 -5.64
C TRP A 93 5.11 -10.01 -4.23
#